data_AF-A0AAC9RL53-F1
#
_entry.id   AF-A0AAC9RL53-F1
#
_cell.length_a   1.000
_cell.length_b   1.000
_cell.length_c   1.000
_cell.angle_alpha   90.00
_cell.angle_beta   90.00
_cell.angle_gamma   90.00
#
_symmetry.space_group_name_H-M   'P 1'
#
loop_
_entity.id
_entity.type
_entity.pdbx_description
1 polymer ?
#
loop_
_entity_poly.entity_id
_entity_poly.type
_entity_poly.pdbx_seq_one_letter_code
_entity_poly.pdbx_strand_id
1 'polypeptide(L)'
;MKIFHSNRGITLVEVLLAMTLFAIILMSLITILTQYISYYRDYHERLAIKQSTRLALNYIEKRIRECNHQQMIYHAESQTIEGQNSMQERVWVDLSGQIRYEENTLLYFNRTTGELRVNKNKEHNVLVRNIKEIIIREIIEGRLIEIEVIAAGLDYSVKTSIRLCYW
;
A
#
# COMPACT_ATOMS: atom_id res chain seq x y z
N MET A 1 -23.37 2.68 62.02
CA MET A 1 -22.31 3.09 61.08
C MET A 1 -22.15 4.60 61.20
N LYS A 2 -21.24 5.06 62.08
CA LYS A 2 -21.04 6.50 62.35
C LYS A 2 -20.19 7.09 61.23
N ILE A 3 -20.77 7.95 60.41
CA ILE A 3 -20.04 8.81 59.48
C ILE A 3 -19.38 9.89 60.34
N PHE A 4 -18.07 9.82 60.52
CA PHE A 4 -17.31 10.88 61.18
C PHE A 4 -17.30 12.12 60.26
N HIS A 5 -18.16 13.10 60.54
CA HIS A 5 -18.00 14.45 60.00
C HIS A 5 -17.02 15.24 60.86
N SER A 6 -15.77 15.31 60.39
CA SER A 6 -14.77 16.25 60.90
C SER A 6 -14.93 17.58 60.16
N ASN A 7 -15.43 18.62 60.84
CA ASN A 7 -15.48 20.01 60.35
C ASN A 7 -14.09 20.69 60.40
N ARG A 8 -13.05 20.04 59.88
CA ARG A 8 -11.74 20.69 59.65
C ARG A 8 -11.75 21.22 58.22
N GLY A 9 -11.63 22.54 58.06
CA GLY A 9 -11.50 23.17 56.75
C GLY A 9 -10.22 22.69 56.04
N ILE A 10 -10.24 22.70 54.71
CA ILE A 10 -9.09 22.35 53.89
C ILE A 10 -8.00 23.42 54.09
N THR A 11 -6.80 23.00 54.43
CA THR A 11 -5.66 23.91 54.56
C THR A 11 -5.13 24.30 53.18
N LEU A 12 -4.57 25.51 53.07
CA LEU A 12 -3.97 25.99 51.83
C LEU A 12 -2.86 25.05 51.32
N VAL A 13 -2.13 24.39 52.23
CA VAL A 13 -1.10 23.40 51.90
C VAL A 13 -1.71 22.15 51.25
N GLU A 14 -2.83 21.64 51.76
CA GLU A 14 -3.54 20.50 51.16
C GLU A 14 -4.05 20.83 49.74
N VAL A 15 -4.53 22.05 49.50
CA VAL A 15 -4.95 22.49 48.17
C VAL A 15 -3.76 22.53 47.21
N LEU A 16 -2.62 23.09 47.63
CA LEU A 16 -1.41 23.13 46.80
C LEU A 16 -0.87 21.72 46.50
N LEU A 17 -0.88 20.82 47.49
CA LEU A 17 -0.47 19.43 47.31
C LEU A 17 -1.43 18.68 46.36
N ALA A 18 -2.74 18.87 46.50
CA ALA A 18 -3.72 18.26 45.60
C ALA A 18 -3.57 18.78 44.15
N MET A 19 -3.37 20.09 43.96
CA MET A 19 -3.17 20.68 42.63
C MET A 19 -1.88 20.21 41.98
N THR A 20 -0.78 20.10 42.74
CA THR A 20 0.50 19.60 42.21
C THR A 20 0.42 18.13 41.82
N LEU A 21 -0.19 17.29 42.66
CA LEU A 21 -0.45 15.89 42.32
C LEU A 21 -1.34 15.77 41.08
N PHE A 22 -2.41 16.56 41.00
CA PHE A 22 -3.29 16.58 39.84
C PHE A 22 -2.55 17.01 38.57
N ALA A 23 -1.71 18.04 38.64
CA ALA A 23 -0.89 18.50 37.52
C ALA A 23 0.09 17.41 37.05
N ILE A 24 0.75 16.69 37.97
CA ILE A 24 1.65 15.58 37.64
C ILE A 24 0.90 14.46 36.93
N ILE A 25 -0.28 14.09 37.44
CA ILE A 25 -1.14 13.07 36.82
C ILE A 25 -1.54 13.52 35.41
N LEU A 26 -1.96 14.78 35.26
CA LEU A 26 -2.44 15.32 33.99
C LEU A 26 -1.32 15.41 32.94
N MET A 27 -0.12 15.85 33.32
CA MET A 27 1.05 15.87 32.42
C MET A 27 1.46 14.45 31.99
N SER A 28 1.43 13.49 32.92
CA SER A 28 1.72 12.10 32.61
C SER A 28 0.70 11.53 31.62
N LEU A 29 -0.59 11.81 31.85
CA LEU A 29 -1.66 11.38 30.97
C LEU A 29 -1.53 11.99 29.56
N ILE A 30 -1.25 13.29 29.45
CA ILE A 30 -1.04 13.97 28.16
C ILE A 30 0.13 13.33 27.41
N THR A 31 1.23 13.04 28.10
CA THR A 31 2.41 12.40 27.49
C THR A 31 2.07 11.01 26.95
N ILE A 32 1.35 10.21 27.72
CA ILE A 32 0.91 8.87 27.30
C ILE A 32 -0.03 8.99 26.08
N LEU A 33 -1.03 9.87 26.14
CA LEU A 33 -2.01 10.04 25.06
C LEU A 33 -1.35 10.51 23.75
N THR A 34 -0.42 11.47 23.83
CA THR A 34 0.31 11.95 22.64
C THR A 34 1.19 10.88 22.02
N GLN A 35 1.86 10.06 22.84
CA GLN A 35 2.60 8.89 22.37
C GLN A 35 1.69 7.87 21.68
N TYR A 36 0.54 7.55 22.27
CA TYR A 36 -0.43 6.63 21.66
C TYR A 36 -0.96 7.14 20.33
N ILE A 37 -1.28 8.44 20.21
CA ILE A 37 -1.72 9.04 18.95
C ILE A 37 -0.64 8.94 17.88
N SER A 38 0.62 9.23 18.23
CA SER A 38 1.75 9.11 17.31
C SER A 38 1.95 7.67 16.83
N TYR A 39 1.91 6.72 17.76
CA TYR A 39 2.03 5.29 17.45
C TYR A 39 0.89 4.80 16.54
N TYR A 40 -0.34 5.20 16.85
CA TYR A 40 -1.51 4.85 16.06
C TYR A 40 -1.42 5.39 14.63
N ARG A 41 -0.94 6.62 14.46
CA ARG A 41 -0.73 7.23 13.15
C ARG A 41 0.33 6.48 12.33
N ASP A 42 1.49 6.19 12.90
CA ASP A 42 2.54 5.40 12.23
C ASP A 42 2.04 4.00 11.86
N TYR A 43 1.33 3.34 12.76
CA TYR A 43 0.74 2.03 12.51
C TYR A 43 -0.24 2.05 11.33
N HIS A 44 -1.12 3.05 11.27
CA HIS A 44 -2.06 3.22 10.16
C HIS A 44 -1.38 3.51 8.84
N GLU A 45 -0.36 4.36 8.85
CA GLU A 45 0.41 4.68 7.65
C GLU A 45 1.10 3.42 7.08
N ARG A 46 1.76 2.64 7.95
CA ARG A 46 2.36 1.36 7.57
C ARG A 46 1.32 0.37 7.05
N LEU A 47 0.15 0.29 7.68
CA LEU A 47 -0.93 -0.59 7.24
C LEU A 47 -1.46 -0.18 5.86
N ALA A 48 -1.67 1.12 5.63
CA ALA A 48 -2.12 1.67 4.36
C ALA A 48 -1.11 1.38 3.23
N ILE A 49 0.20 1.50 3.51
CA ILE A 49 1.26 1.12 2.57
C ILE A 49 1.17 -0.38 2.24
N LYS A 50 1.12 -1.27 3.24
CA LYS A 50 1.00 -2.72 3.02
C LYS A 50 -0.24 -3.11 2.20
N GLN A 51 -1.38 -2.47 2.48
CA GLN A 51 -2.61 -2.68 1.74
C GLN A 51 -2.50 -2.19 0.30
N SER A 52 -1.89 -1.01 0.09
CA SER A 52 -1.61 -0.47 -1.25
C SER A 52 -0.76 -1.45 -2.06
N THR A 53 0.33 -1.99 -1.50
CA THR A 53 1.17 -2.97 -2.19
C THR A 53 0.39 -4.23 -2.60
N ARG A 54 -0.49 -4.74 -1.72
CA ARG A 54 -1.38 -5.88 -2.04
C ARG A 54 -2.40 -5.54 -3.13
N LEU A 55 -3.00 -4.35 -3.07
CA LEU A 55 -3.93 -3.87 -4.09
C LEU A 55 -3.24 -3.75 -5.45
N ALA A 56 -2.01 -3.24 -5.49
CA ALA A 56 -1.21 -3.17 -6.72
C ALA A 56 -1.02 -4.56 -7.34
N LEU A 57 -0.59 -5.54 -6.54
CA LEU A 57 -0.43 -6.93 -6.99
C LEU A 57 -1.75 -7.51 -7.51
N ASN A 58 -2.85 -7.30 -6.78
CA ASN A 58 -4.18 -7.78 -7.18
C ASN A 58 -4.65 -7.14 -8.49
N TYR A 59 -4.38 -5.85 -8.71
CA TYR A 59 -4.73 -5.18 -9.96
C TYR A 59 -3.89 -5.70 -11.13
N ILE A 60 -2.58 -5.89 -10.93
CA ILE A 60 -1.69 -6.47 -11.94
C ILE A 60 -2.19 -7.86 -12.33
N GLU A 61 -2.43 -8.71 -11.33
CA GLU A 61 -2.95 -10.06 -11.54
C GLU A 61 -4.30 -10.04 -12.25
N LYS A 62 -5.22 -9.16 -11.84
CA LYS A 62 -6.52 -9.02 -12.51
C LYS A 62 -6.37 -8.63 -13.98
N ARG A 63 -5.51 -7.65 -14.31
CA ARG A 63 -5.32 -7.20 -15.70
C ARG A 63 -4.66 -8.27 -16.57
N ILE A 64 -3.72 -9.02 -16.03
CA ILE A 64 -3.12 -10.15 -16.75
C ILE A 64 -4.18 -11.26 -16.93
N ARG A 65 -5.04 -11.50 -15.93
CA ARG A 65 -6.13 -12.48 -16.04
C ARG A 65 -7.20 -12.10 -17.08
N GLU A 66 -7.42 -10.82 -17.32
CA GLU A 66 -8.34 -10.31 -18.35
C GLU A 66 -7.79 -10.51 -19.78
N CYS A 67 -6.49 -10.75 -19.93
CA CYS A 67 -5.90 -11.10 -21.22
C CYS A 67 -6.18 -12.56 -21.58
N ASN A 68 -6.22 -12.89 -22.86
CA ASN A 68 -6.32 -14.27 -23.32
C ASN A 68 -5.01 -15.04 -23.04
N HIS A 69 -5.05 -16.00 -22.10
CA HIS A 69 -3.86 -16.73 -21.63
C HIS A 69 -3.25 -17.66 -22.69
N GLN A 70 -3.90 -17.90 -23.82
CA GLN A 70 -3.31 -18.73 -24.87
C GLN A 70 -2.32 -17.97 -25.75
N GLN A 71 -2.31 -16.64 -25.67
CA GLN A 71 -1.56 -15.76 -26.56
C GLN A 71 -0.77 -14.68 -25.82
N MET A 72 -0.52 -14.86 -24.51
CA MET A 72 0.28 -13.89 -23.77
C MET A 72 1.76 -14.09 -24.03
N ILE A 73 2.46 -12.99 -24.29
CA ILE A 73 3.90 -12.96 -24.51
C ILE A 73 4.52 -12.02 -23.49
N TYR A 74 5.52 -12.51 -22.76
CA TYR A 74 6.31 -11.66 -21.87
C TYR A 74 7.58 -11.21 -22.58
N HIS A 75 7.82 -9.91 -22.57
CA HIS A 75 9.01 -9.28 -23.13
C HIS A 75 9.93 -8.87 -21.98
N ALA A 76 10.96 -9.66 -21.71
CA ALA A 76 11.85 -9.47 -20.57
C ALA A 76 12.63 -8.15 -20.63
N GLU A 77 13.08 -7.73 -21.84
CA GLU A 77 13.88 -6.51 -22.04
C GLU A 77 13.14 -5.24 -21.61
N SER A 78 11.84 -5.18 -21.87
CA SER A 78 10.97 -4.06 -21.56
C SER A 78 10.10 -4.29 -20.33
N GLN A 79 10.18 -5.44 -19.66
CA GLN A 79 9.29 -5.83 -18.56
C GLN A 79 7.79 -5.61 -18.89
N THR A 80 7.41 -5.89 -20.13
CA THR A 80 6.03 -5.72 -20.61
C THR A 80 5.41 -7.07 -20.93
N ILE A 81 4.13 -7.20 -20.59
CA ILE A 81 3.32 -8.35 -20.99
C ILE A 81 2.36 -7.88 -22.08
N GLU A 82 2.36 -8.62 -23.17
CA GLU A 82 1.46 -8.44 -24.30
C GLU A 82 0.38 -9.52 -24.27
N GLY A 83 -0.85 -9.15 -24.61
CA GLY A 83 -1.94 -10.10 -24.78
C GLY A 83 -3.06 -9.56 -25.67
N GLN A 84 -4.17 -10.29 -25.69
CA GLN A 84 -5.42 -9.85 -26.34
C GLN A 84 -6.55 -9.74 -25.34
N ASN A 85 -7.40 -8.71 -25.48
CA ASN A 85 -8.61 -8.57 -24.69
C ASN A 85 -9.78 -9.40 -25.28
N SER A 86 -10.95 -9.34 -24.66
CA SER A 86 -12.17 -10.01 -25.15
C SER A 86 -12.66 -9.54 -26.52
N MET A 87 -12.19 -8.40 -27.00
CA MET A 87 -12.49 -7.83 -28.32
C MET A 87 -11.41 -8.16 -29.37
N GLN A 88 -10.45 -9.04 -29.03
CA GLN A 88 -9.28 -9.39 -29.84
C GLN A 88 -8.33 -8.22 -30.13
N GLU A 89 -8.40 -7.15 -29.35
CA GLU A 89 -7.48 -6.02 -29.46
C GLU A 89 -6.18 -6.34 -28.71
N ARG A 90 -5.04 -6.00 -29.33
CA ARG A 90 -3.72 -6.14 -28.71
C ARG A 90 -3.59 -5.16 -27.55
N VAL A 91 -3.34 -5.67 -26.36
CA VAL A 91 -3.25 -4.93 -25.11
C VAL A 91 -1.92 -5.15 -24.41
N TRP A 92 -1.53 -4.17 -23.59
CA TRP A 92 -0.24 -4.14 -22.91
C TRP A 92 -0.39 -3.94 -21.40
N VAL A 93 0.44 -4.65 -20.64
CA VAL A 93 0.71 -4.40 -19.22
C VAL A 93 2.18 -4.07 -19.09
N ASP A 94 2.50 -2.84 -18.66
CA ASP A 94 3.86 -2.32 -18.59
C ASP A 94 4.32 -2.15 -17.14
N LEU A 95 5.28 -2.96 -16.70
CA LEU A 95 5.78 -2.90 -15.32
C LEU A 95 7.22 -2.36 -15.25
N SER A 96 7.75 -1.80 -16.36
CA SER A 96 9.12 -1.31 -16.48
C SER A 96 9.48 -0.13 -15.58
N GLY A 97 8.45 0.63 -15.15
CA GLY A 97 8.61 1.91 -14.47
C GLY A 97 8.54 3.12 -15.40
N GLN A 98 8.41 2.93 -16.71
CA GLN A 98 8.26 4.01 -17.69
C GLN A 98 6.79 4.40 -17.91
N ILE A 99 6.58 5.66 -18.29
CA ILE A 99 5.24 6.14 -18.65
C ILE A 99 4.92 5.68 -20.07
N ARG A 100 3.78 5.02 -20.23
CA ARG A 100 3.27 4.58 -21.54
C ARG A 100 1.98 5.31 -21.89
N TYR A 101 1.99 6.04 -23.00
CA TYR A 101 0.86 6.85 -23.49
C TYR A 101 -0.02 6.11 -24.51
N GLU A 102 0.33 4.88 -24.89
CA GLU A 102 -0.41 4.11 -25.89
C GLU A 102 -1.82 3.74 -25.41
N GLU A 103 -2.82 3.95 -26.28
CA GLU A 103 -4.26 3.77 -25.96
C GLU A 103 -4.61 2.36 -25.47
N ASN A 104 -3.84 1.34 -25.85
CA ASN A 104 -4.10 -0.06 -25.50
C ASN A 104 -3.31 -0.56 -24.27
N THR A 105 -2.82 0.36 -23.45
CA THR A 105 -2.10 0.00 -22.20
C THR A 105 -3.10 -0.17 -21.06
N LEU A 106 -3.43 -1.41 -20.71
CA LEU A 106 -4.36 -1.69 -19.61
C LEU A 106 -3.86 -1.15 -18.27
N LEU A 107 -2.55 -1.22 -18.07
CA LEU A 107 -1.91 -0.88 -16.82
C LEU A 107 -0.43 -0.56 -17.06
N TYR A 108 0.06 0.49 -16.40
CA TYR A 108 1.48 0.79 -16.37
C TYR A 108 1.97 1.24 -14.99
N PHE A 109 3.24 0.98 -14.68
CA PHE A 109 3.91 1.46 -13.48
C PHE A 109 4.77 2.69 -13.78
N ASN A 110 4.54 3.79 -13.04
CA ASN A 110 5.39 4.97 -13.09
C ASN A 110 6.33 4.97 -11.88
N ARG A 111 7.61 4.66 -12.09
CA ARG A 111 8.61 4.60 -11.02
C ARG A 111 8.90 5.98 -10.42
N THR A 112 8.82 7.04 -11.21
CA THR A 112 9.12 8.42 -10.76
C THR A 112 8.12 8.88 -9.70
N THR A 113 6.83 8.56 -9.86
CA THR A 113 5.79 8.91 -8.89
C THR A 113 5.47 7.78 -7.92
N GLY A 114 5.97 6.57 -8.15
CA GLY A 114 5.66 5.37 -7.37
C GLY A 114 4.19 4.95 -7.50
N GLU A 115 3.62 5.13 -8.69
CA GLU A 115 2.19 4.96 -8.96
C GLU A 115 1.92 3.85 -9.96
N LEU A 116 0.91 3.03 -9.66
CA LEU A 116 0.32 2.11 -10.61
C LEU A 116 -0.89 2.79 -11.26
N ARG A 117 -0.92 2.85 -12.59
CA ARG A 117 -1.92 3.62 -13.33
C ARG A 117 -2.59 2.75 -14.39
N VAL A 118 -3.83 3.10 -14.72
CA VAL A 118 -4.57 2.55 -15.87
C VAL A 118 -4.58 3.62 -16.95
N ASN A 119 -4.36 3.21 -18.20
CA ASN A 119 -4.58 4.06 -19.37
C ASN A 119 -5.80 3.55 -20.14
N LYS A 120 -6.97 4.14 -19.88
CA LYS A 120 -8.20 3.82 -20.62
C LYS A 120 -8.64 5.08 -21.35
N ASN A 121 -8.77 5.03 -22.67
CA ASN A 121 -9.18 6.17 -23.49
C ASN A 121 -8.31 7.42 -23.30
N LYS A 122 -6.98 7.27 -23.14
CA LYS A 122 -6.01 8.34 -22.82
C LYS A 122 -6.15 8.96 -21.43
N GLU A 123 -7.01 8.43 -20.57
CA GLU A 123 -7.08 8.85 -19.17
C GLU A 123 -6.11 8.03 -18.33
N HIS A 124 -5.16 8.72 -17.70
CA HIS A 124 -4.15 8.12 -16.83
C HIS A 124 -4.61 8.13 -15.37
N ASN A 125 -5.48 7.20 -15.01
CA ASN A 125 -6.02 7.14 -13.65
C ASN A 125 -5.07 6.42 -12.69
N VAL A 126 -4.81 7.03 -11.52
CA VAL A 126 -3.99 6.43 -10.46
C VAL A 126 -4.81 5.38 -9.73
N LEU A 127 -4.37 4.12 -9.75
CA LEU A 127 -4.97 3.04 -8.98
C LEU A 127 -4.36 2.93 -7.59
N VAL A 128 -3.03 3.00 -7.52
CA VAL A 128 -2.28 2.73 -6.29
C VAL A 128 -1.07 3.65 -6.24
N ARG A 129 -0.71 4.10 -5.03
CA ARG A 129 0.47 4.91 -4.73
C ARG A 129 1.41 4.13 -3.80
N ASN A 130 2.57 4.71 -3.52
CA ASN A 130 3.57 4.19 -2.57
C ASN A 130 4.18 2.85 -3.00
N ILE A 131 4.36 2.65 -4.31
CA ILE A 131 5.09 1.51 -4.87
C ILE A 131 6.50 1.98 -5.20
N LYS A 132 7.51 1.37 -4.59
CA LYS A 132 8.92 1.68 -4.87
C LYS A 132 9.33 1.09 -6.22
N GLU A 133 9.00 -0.17 -6.41
CA GLU A 133 9.46 -0.94 -7.57
C GLU A 133 8.57 -2.15 -7.79
N ILE A 134 8.49 -2.57 -9.05
CA ILE A 134 7.89 -3.83 -9.47
C ILE A 134 8.99 -4.61 -10.19
N ILE A 135 9.20 -5.86 -9.78
CA ILE A 135 10.20 -6.74 -10.36
C ILE A 135 9.45 -7.93 -10.97
N ILE A 136 9.75 -8.24 -12.23
CA ILE A 136 9.30 -9.48 -12.86
C ILE A 136 10.51 -10.39 -13.02
N ARG A 137 10.35 -11.65 -12.65
CA ARG A 137 11.35 -12.71 -12.84
C ARG A 137 10.72 -13.83 -13.62
N GLU A 138 11.39 -14.26 -14.67
CA GLU A 138 10.95 -15.44 -15.40
C GLU A 138 11.50 -16.69 -14.71
N ILE A 139 10.60 -17.51 -14.18
CA ILE A 139 10.93 -18.76 -13.49
C ILE A 139 11.06 -19.89 -14.51
N ILE A 140 10.18 -19.90 -15.50
CA ILE A 140 10.23 -20.79 -16.66
C ILE A 140 9.98 -19.94 -17.89
N GLU A 141 10.96 -19.94 -18.80
CA GLU A 141 10.93 -19.15 -20.04
C GLU A 141 9.63 -19.35 -20.82
N GLY A 142 8.96 -18.24 -21.13
CA GLY A 142 7.70 -18.16 -21.85
C GLY A 142 6.49 -18.76 -21.14
N ARG A 143 6.62 -19.23 -19.88
CA ARG A 143 5.57 -20.04 -19.22
C ARG A 143 5.18 -19.55 -17.84
N LEU A 144 6.15 -19.21 -16.99
CA LEU A 144 5.89 -18.88 -15.59
C LEU A 144 6.73 -17.68 -15.18
N ILE A 145 6.06 -16.61 -14.77
CA ILE A 145 6.69 -15.42 -14.23
C ILE A 145 6.31 -15.24 -12.75
N GLU A 146 7.25 -14.74 -11.96
CA GLU A 146 7.01 -14.20 -10.63
C GLU A 146 7.01 -12.67 -10.72
N ILE A 147 5.98 -12.05 -10.17
CA ILE A 147 5.87 -10.60 -10.05
C ILE A 147 5.98 -10.26 -8.57
N GLU A 148 6.94 -9.41 -8.23
CA GLU A 148 7.17 -8.86 -6.90
C GLU A 148 6.89 -7.35 -6.90
N VAL A 149 6.03 -6.90 -5.98
CA VAL A 149 5.73 -5.48 -5.77
C VAL A 149 6.34 -5.06 -4.44
N ILE A 150 7.19 -4.03 -4.46
CA ILE A 150 7.93 -3.53 -3.30
C ILE A 150 7.33 -2.19 -2.84
N ALA A 151 7.05 -2.07 -1.55
CA ALA A 151 6.52 -0.86 -0.94
C ALA A 151 7.56 0.29 -0.89
N ALA A 152 7.09 1.53 -1.04
CA ALA A 152 7.88 2.72 -0.74
C ALA A 152 7.88 3.00 0.77
N GLY A 153 9.06 3.32 1.33
CA GLY A 153 9.20 3.71 2.74
C GLY A 153 9.05 2.58 3.76
N LEU A 154 8.88 1.32 3.34
CA LEU A 154 8.77 0.16 4.23
C LEU A 154 9.50 -1.04 3.62
N ASP A 155 10.19 -1.81 4.45
CA ASP A 155 10.75 -3.12 4.05
C ASP A 155 9.62 -4.17 3.98
N TYR A 156 8.83 -4.09 2.92
CA TYR A 156 7.69 -4.96 2.67
C TYR A 156 7.52 -5.16 1.17
N SER A 157 7.42 -6.42 0.76
CA SER A 157 7.06 -6.80 -0.60
C SER A 157 5.99 -7.89 -0.61
N VAL A 158 5.29 -8.01 -1.72
CA VAL A 158 4.34 -9.09 -2.00
C VAL A 158 4.63 -9.68 -3.36
N LYS A 159 4.47 -10.99 -3.49
CA LYS A 159 4.79 -11.75 -4.70
C LYS A 159 3.60 -12.55 -5.17
N THR A 160 3.47 -12.73 -6.47
CA THR A 160 2.57 -13.72 -7.09
C THR A 160 3.27 -14.40 -8.27
N SER A 161 2.84 -15.61 -8.60
CA SER A 161 3.31 -16.33 -9.77
C SER A 161 2.18 -16.46 -10.78
N ILE A 162 2.45 -16.13 -12.04
CA ILE A 162 1.45 -16.14 -13.11
C ILE A 162 1.93 -17.05 -14.24
N ARG A 163 1.04 -17.95 -14.65
CA ARG A 163 1.23 -18.79 -15.84
C ARG A 163 0.82 -18.00 -17.08
N LEU A 164 1.73 -17.92 -18.05
CA LEU A 164 1.51 -17.18 -19.30
C LEU A 164 0.81 -18.00 -20.37
N CYS A 165 0.89 -19.33 -20.31
CA CYS A 165 0.22 -20.26 -21.24
C CYS A 165 -0.35 -21.45 -20.47
N TYR A 166 -1.64 -21.74 -20.69
CA TYR A 166 -2.27 -23.01 -20.30
C TYR A 166 -2.25 -23.94 -21.52
N TRP A 167 -1.34 -24.91 -21.52
CA TRP A 167 -1.36 -26.05 -22.43
C TRP A 167 -2.06 -27.22 -21.74
#